data_AF-A0AB38CVG5-F1
#
_entry.id   AF-A0AB38CVG5-F1
#
_cell.length_a   1.000
_cell.length_b   1.000
_cell.length_c   1.000
_cell.angle_alpha   90.00
_cell.angle_beta   90.00
_cell.angle_gamma   90.00
#
_symmetry.space_group_name_H-M   'P 1'
#
loop_
_entity.id
_entity.type
_entity.pdbx_description
1 polymer ?
#
loop_
_entity_poly.entity_id
_entity_poly.type
_entity_poly.pdbx_seq_one_letter_code
_entity_poly.pdbx_strand_id
1 'polypeptide(L)'
;MRPADIAWSALLGVIIAYEIAAPVNELLSEGWDRYLVSRPVIARVVPIMLALHLINALPRSVDPITRFCDVLRRVGGFLNVRRDIA
;
A
#
# COMPACT_ATOMS: atom_id res chain seq x y z
N MET A 1 -4.03 -20.40 -7.81
CA MET A 1 -3.32 -19.13 -7.60
C MET A 1 -3.23 -18.88 -6.11
N ARG A 2 -2.09 -18.41 -5.59
CA ARG A 2 -1.94 -18.09 -4.16
C ARG A 2 -2.69 -16.78 -3.85
N PRO A 3 -3.06 -16.52 -2.58
CA PRO A 3 -3.75 -15.28 -2.21
C PRO A 3 -3.02 -14.00 -2.66
N ALA A 4 -1.68 -13.98 -2.58
CA ALA A 4 -0.88 -12.87 -3.05
C ALA A 4 -0.96 -12.65 -4.57
N ASP A 5 -1.01 -13.74 -5.35
CA ASP A 5 -1.14 -13.66 -6.82
C ASP A 5 -2.50 -13.05 -7.18
N ILE A 6 -3.57 -13.48 -6.50
CA ILE A 6 -4.92 -12.93 -6.68
C ILE A 6 -4.95 -11.45 -6.33
N ALA A 7 -4.32 -11.05 -5.22
CA ALA A 7 -4.25 -9.65 -4.80
C ALA A 7 -3.52 -8.79 -5.84
N TRP A 8 -2.39 -9.27 -6.37
CA TRP A 8 -1.67 -8.57 -7.43
C TRP A 8 -2.47 -8.44 -8.72
N SER A 9 -3.12 -9.52 -9.16
CA SER A 9 -4.00 -9.48 -10.33
C SER A 9 -5.17 -8.51 -10.14
N ALA A 10 -5.76 -8.48 -8.95
CA ALA A 10 -6.85 -7.54 -8.62
C ALA A 10 -6.37 -6.09 -8.64
N LEU A 11 -5.22 -5.78 -8.03
CA LEU A 11 -4.63 -4.44 -8.04
C LEU A 11 -4.36 -3.96 -9.48
N LEU A 12 -3.73 -4.81 -10.30
CA LEU A 12 -3.49 -4.49 -11.70
C LEU A 12 -4.80 -4.24 -12.46
N GLY A 13 -5.80 -5.10 -12.27
CA GLY A 13 -7.11 -4.96 -12.90
C GLY A 13 -7.82 -3.64 -12.53
N VAL A 14 -7.79 -3.26 -11.25
CA VAL A 14 -8.37 -2.00 -10.77
C VAL A 14 -7.64 -0.80 -11.34
N ILE A 15 -6.31 -0.82 -11.38
CA ILE A 15 -5.51 0.25 -11.99
C ILE A 15 -5.91 0.43 -13.45
N ILE A 16 -5.89 -0.64 -14.26
CA ILE A 16 -6.26 -0.58 -15.68
C ILE A 16 -7.68 -0.08 -15.87
N ALA A 17 -8.63 -0.62 -15.10
CA ALA A 17 -10.03 -0.22 -15.19
C ALA A 17 -10.21 1.28 -14.89
N TYR A 18 -9.52 1.80 -13.87
CA TYR A 18 -9.55 3.22 -13.55
C TYR A 18 -8.93 4.07 -14.66
N GLU A 19 -7.74 3.74 -15.13
CA GLU A 19 -7.03 4.52 -16.17
C GLU A 19 -7.86 4.61 -17.47
N ILE A 20 -8.59 3.55 -17.83
CA ILE A 20 -9.48 3.54 -19.01
C ILE A 20 -10.73 4.40 -18.78
N ALA A 21 -11.29 4.38 -17.56
CA ALA A 21 -12.53 5.07 -17.22
C ALA A 21 -12.32 6.51 -16.73
N ALA A 22 -11.07 6.93 -16.53
CA ALA A 22 -10.72 8.21 -15.94
C ALA A 22 -11.21 9.39 -16.82
N PRO A 23 -11.78 10.44 -16.21
CA PRO A 23 -12.00 11.70 -16.88
C PRO A 23 -10.69 12.30 -17.39
N VAL A 24 -10.79 13.23 -18.35
CA VAL A 24 -9.64 13.97 -18.85
C VAL A 24 -8.94 14.70 -17.70
N ASN A 25 -7.62 14.53 -17.58
CA ASN A 25 -6.74 15.07 -16.53
C ASN A 25 -6.94 14.46 -15.12
N GLU A 26 -7.58 13.29 -15.01
CA GLU A 26 -7.76 12.56 -13.75
C GLU A 26 -7.23 11.11 -13.84
N LEU A 27 -6.19 10.86 -14.65
CA LEU A 27 -5.41 9.62 -14.54
C LEU A 27 -4.81 9.49 -13.13
N LEU A 28 -4.45 8.27 -12.69
CA LEU A 28 -3.89 8.09 -11.35
C LEU A 28 -2.60 8.89 -11.16
N SER A 29 -1.78 8.98 -12.21
CA SER A 29 -0.56 9.79 -12.25
C SER A 29 -0.85 11.29 -12.15
N GLU A 30 -1.84 11.79 -12.89
CA GLU A 30 -2.22 13.21 -12.91
C GLU A 30 -2.86 13.62 -11.58
N GLY A 31 -3.71 12.76 -11.02
CA GLY A 31 -4.25 12.94 -9.67
C GLY A 31 -3.15 12.98 -8.60
N TRP A 32 -2.04 12.26 -8.83
CA TRP A 32 -0.87 12.28 -7.95
C TRP A 32 -0.11 13.62 -8.00
N ASP A 33 -0.17 14.36 -9.11
CA ASP A 33 0.52 15.66 -9.26
C ASP A 33 0.07 16.67 -8.21
N ARG A 34 -1.20 16.63 -7.78
CA ARG A 34 -1.70 17.46 -6.67
C ARG A 34 -0.93 17.23 -5.37
N TYR A 35 -0.52 16.00 -5.10
CA TYR A 35 0.31 15.67 -3.93
C TYR A 35 1.77 16.06 -4.15
N LEU A 36 2.29 15.97 -5.37
CA LEU A 36 3.63 16.48 -5.69
C LEU A 36 3.74 17.98 -5.45
N VAL A 37 2.68 18.76 -5.70
CA VAL A 37 2.63 20.19 -5.42
C VAL A 37 2.42 20.48 -3.93
N SER A 38 1.40 19.86 -3.31
CA SER A 38 1.03 20.19 -1.92
C SER A 38 1.95 19.56 -0.86
N ARG A 39 2.54 18.40 -1.14
CA ARG A 39 3.37 17.61 -0.21
C ARG A 39 4.56 16.95 -0.94
N PRO A 40 5.48 17.74 -1.53
CA PRO A 40 6.49 17.25 -2.47
C PRO A 40 7.40 16.15 -1.94
N VAL A 41 7.74 16.20 -0.65
CA VAL A 41 8.60 15.19 -0.01
C VAL A 41 7.84 13.88 0.17
N ILE A 42 6.67 13.93 0.82
CA ILE A 42 5.86 12.74 1.12
C ILE A 42 5.45 12.04 -0.17
N ALA A 43 5.01 12.81 -1.18
CA ALA A 43 4.57 12.30 -2.47
C ALA A 43 5.67 11.58 -3.27
N ARG A 44 6.95 11.79 -2.93
CA ARG A 44 8.09 11.06 -3.53
C ARG A 44 8.56 9.90 -2.65
N VAL A 45 8.67 10.13 -1.34
CA VAL A 45 9.20 9.14 -0.40
C VAL A 45 8.26 7.94 -0.27
N VAL A 46 6.95 8.16 -0.18
CA VAL A 46 5.99 7.06 0.07
C VAL A 46 5.99 6.02 -1.06
N PRO A 47 5.86 6.39 -2.35
CA PRO A 47 5.91 5.43 -3.44
C PRO A 47 7.25 4.68 -3.52
N ILE A 48 8.38 5.38 -3.31
CA ILE A 48 9.71 4.76 -3.30
C ILE A 48 9.81 3.72 -2.18
N MET A 49 9.42 4.10 -0.96
CA MET A 49 9.44 3.18 0.18
C MET A 49 8.53 1.97 -0.04
N LEU A 50 7.34 2.17 -0.61
CA LEU A 50 6.43 1.09 -0.95
C LEU A 50 7.01 0.17 -2.03
N ALA A 51 7.59 0.73 -3.08
CA ALA A 51 8.26 -0.04 -4.14
C ALA A 51 9.40 -0.89 -3.56
N LEU A 52 10.27 -0.28 -2.74
CA LEU A 52 11.37 -0.96 -2.08
C LEU A 52 10.90 -2.11 -1.16
N HIS A 53 9.79 -1.92 -0.43
CA HIS A 53 9.17 -2.98 0.35
C HIS A 53 8.65 -4.12 -0.54
N LEU A 54 7.86 -3.81 -1.57
CA LEU A 54 7.20 -4.81 -2.42
C LEU A 54 8.19 -5.66 -3.21
N ILE A 55 9.31 -5.07 -3.65
CA ILE A 55 10.37 -5.80 -4.35
C ILE A 55 11.36 -6.49 -3.39
N ASN A 56 11.12 -6.43 -2.08
CA ASN A 56 12.00 -6.98 -1.04
C ASN A 56 13.42 -6.39 -1.06
N ALA A 57 13.58 -5.14 -1.52
CA ALA A 57 14.87 -4.44 -1.53
C ALA A 57 15.28 -3.94 -0.14
N LEU A 58 14.37 -3.90 0.83
CA LEU A 58 14.67 -3.55 2.22
C LEU A 58 14.80 -4.82 3.07
N PRO A 59 15.88 -4.97 3.84
CA PRO A 59 15.93 -6.00 4.86
C PRO A 59 14.82 -5.78 5.91
N ARG A 60 14.26 -6.85 6.46
CA ARG A 60 13.16 -6.78 7.46
C ARG A 60 13.48 -5.89 8.66
N SER A 61 14.75 -5.73 9.01
CA SER A 61 15.19 -4.86 10.10
C SER A 61 14.99 -3.38 9.81
N VAL A 62 14.88 -2.95 8.55
CA VAL A 62 14.70 -1.54 8.19
C VAL A 62 13.40 -1.28 7.45
N ASP A 63 12.71 -2.34 7.01
CA ASP A 63 11.42 -2.25 6.35
C ASP A 63 10.32 -1.75 7.30
N PRO A 64 9.87 -0.49 7.16
CA PRO A 64 8.89 0.09 8.06
C PRO A 64 7.49 -0.51 7.86
N ILE A 65 7.17 -0.99 6.66
CA ILE A 65 5.85 -1.52 6.32
C ILE A 65 5.65 -2.87 6.99
N THR A 66 6.64 -3.77 6.89
CA THR A 66 6.61 -5.05 7.61
C THR A 66 6.49 -4.82 9.12
N ARG A 67 7.31 -3.92 9.68
CA ARG A 67 7.25 -3.58 11.11
C ARG A 67 5.89 -3.03 11.53
N PHE A 68 5.31 -2.14 10.74
CA PHE A 68 3.99 -1.58 11.02
C PHE A 68 2.90 -2.66 11.01
N CYS A 69 2.90 -3.55 10.00
CA CYS A 69 1.98 -4.68 9.96
C CYS A 69 2.15 -5.62 11.17
N ASP A 70 3.38 -5.88 11.61
CA ASP A 70 3.64 -6.72 12.78
C ASP A 70 3.11 -6.08 14.07
N VAL A 71 3.27 -4.77 14.24
CA VAL A 71 2.67 -4.03 15.36
C VAL A 71 1.14 -4.10 15.31
N LEU A 72 0.54 -3.85 14.14
CA LEU A 72 -0.92 -3.95 13.99
C LEU A 72 -1.45 -5.35 14.26
N ARG A 73 -0.75 -6.41 13.82
CA ARG A 73 -1.13 -7.80 14.15
C ARG A 73 -1.01 -8.09 15.63
N ARG A 74 -0.01 -7.54 16.32
CA ARG A 74 0.13 -7.68 17.78
C ARG A 74 -1.01 -6.99 18.52
N VAL A 75 -1.36 -5.77 18.14
CA VAL A 75 -2.47 -5.01 18.75
C VAL A 75 -3.82 -5.62 18.40
N GLY A 76 -4.05 -5.94 17.13
CA GLY A 76 -5.27 -6.60 16.66
C GLY A 76 -5.44 -8.01 17.24
N GLY A 77 -4.35 -8.77 17.37
CA GLY A 77 -4.33 -10.06 18.06
C GLY A 77 -4.66 -9.91 19.55
N PHE A 78 -4.15 -8.88 20.22
CA PHE A 78 -4.54 -8.56 21.60
C PHE A 78 -6.05 -8.24 21.72
N LEU A 79 -6.62 -7.53 20.72
CA LEU A 79 -8.05 -7.22 20.67
C LEU A 79 -8.91 -8.43 20.32
N ASN A 80 -8.42 -9.35 19.48
CA ASN A 80 -9.14 -10.57 19.09
C ASN A 80 -9.13 -11.60 20.23
N VAL A 81 -7.99 -11.82 20.89
CA VAL A 81 -7.88 -12.70 22.08
C VAL A 81 -8.78 -12.22 23.21
N ARG A 82 -9.01 -10.90 23.34
CA ARG A 82 -9.94 -10.36 24.35
C ARG A 82 -11.42 -10.67 24.08
N ARG A 83 -11.80 -10.98 22.84
CA ARG A 83 -13.19 -11.32 22.47
C ARG A 83 -13.53 -12.80 22.72
N ASP A 84 -12.53 -13.67 22.77
CA ASP A 84 -12.73 -15.11 22.97
C ASP A 84 -12.87 -15.51 24.46
N ILE A 85 -12.78 -14.54 25.39
CA ILE A 85 -12.81 -14.75 26.85
C ILE A 85 -14.02 -14.03 27.51
N ALA A 86 -14.97 -13.52 26.71
CA ALA A 86 -16.20 -12.87 27.19
C ALA A 86 -17.44 -13.62 26.68
#